data_AF-A0A553YA11-F1
#
_entry.id   AF-A0A553YA11-F1
#
_cell.length_a   1.000
_cell.length_b   1.000
_cell.length_c   1.000
_cell.angle_alpha   90.00
_cell.angle_beta   90.00
_cell.angle_gamma   90.00
#
_symmetry.space_group_name_H-M   'P 1'
#
loop_
_entity.id
_entity.type
_entity.pdbx_description
1 polymer ?
#
loop_
_entity_poly.entity_id
_entity_poly.type
_entity_poly.pdbx_seq_one_letter_code
_entity_poly.pdbx_strand_id
1 'polypeptide(L)' 'MTASNSTSTTAHRPAYPAYPVPRLEECDDRFSPELIADVGWVIRRHGFPVVDDLRDQSALGMHLYRFFYGER' A
#
# COMPACT_ATOMS: atom_id res chain seq x y z
N MET A 1 1.42 2.23 -53.58
CA MET A 1 1.47 3.41 -52.69
C MET A 1 1.30 2.91 -51.27
N THR A 2 2.38 2.81 -50.50
CA THR A 2 2.37 2.36 -49.09
C THR A 2 3.15 3.38 -48.27
N ALA A 3 2.46 4.16 -47.46
CA ALA A 3 3.06 5.13 -46.57
C ALA A 3 3.45 4.44 -45.25
N SER A 4 4.75 4.39 -44.96
CA SER A 4 5.29 3.96 -43.68
C SER A 4 5.13 5.07 -42.66
N ASN A 5 4.24 4.90 -41.68
CA ASN A 5 4.15 5.79 -40.53
C ASN A 5 5.25 5.41 -39.52
N SER A 6 6.34 6.18 -39.52
CA SER A 6 7.36 6.15 -38.47
C SER A 6 6.80 6.84 -37.22
N THR A 7 6.24 6.08 -36.28
CA THR A 7 5.90 6.60 -34.95
C THR A 7 7.18 6.72 -34.12
N SER A 8 7.74 7.92 -34.07
CA SER A 8 8.81 8.28 -33.14
C SER A 8 8.28 8.23 -31.71
N THR A 9 8.58 7.15 -30.99
CA THR A 9 8.34 7.04 -29.55
C THR A 9 9.33 7.96 -28.84
N THR A 10 8.90 9.19 -28.53
CA THR A 10 9.64 10.11 -27.67
C THR A 10 9.65 9.53 -26.25
N ALA A 11 10.82 9.01 -25.83
CA ALA A 11 11.04 8.54 -24.47
C ALA A 11 10.79 9.67 -23.47
N HIS A 12 9.78 9.49 -22.60
CA HIS A 12 9.44 10.42 -21.53
C HIS A 12 10.57 10.44 -20.49
N ARG A 13 11.49 11.39 -20.61
CA ARG A 13 12.54 11.66 -19.62
C ARG A 13 11.93 12.51 -18.50
N PRO A 14 11.87 12.03 -17.25
CA PRO A 14 11.37 12.85 -16.15
C PRO A 14 12.26 14.09 -15.96
N ALA A 15 11.62 15.26 -15.82
CA ALA A 15 12.25 16.57 -15.78
C ALA A 15 12.87 16.94 -14.41
N TYR A 16 12.81 16.06 -13.42
CA TYR A 16 13.27 16.30 -12.06
C TYR A 16 14.30 15.25 -11.64
N PRO A 17 15.31 15.59 -10.81
CA PRO A 17 16.13 14.58 -10.19
C PRO A 17 15.19 13.63 -9.46
N ALA A 18 15.33 12.33 -9.76
CA ALA A 18 14.70 11.29 -8.96
C ALA A 18 15.24 11.46 -7.54
N TYR A 19 14.49 12.17 -6.70
CA TYR A 19 14.72 12.13 -5.27
C TYR A 19 14.83 10.65 -4.91
N PRO A 20 15.81 10.24 -4.09
CA PRO A 20 15.76 8.91 -3.52
C PRO A 20 14.52 8.91 -2.64
N VAL A 21 13.37 8.53 -3.20
CA VAL A 21 12.27 8.00 -2.43
C VAL A 21 12.90 6.81 -1.75
N PRO A 22 13.11 6.84 -0.42
CA PRO A 22 13.51 5.64 0.29
C PRO A 22 12.55 4.57 -0.18
N ARG A 23 13.06 3.49 -0.78
CA ARG A 23 12.19 2.33 -0.97
C ARG A 23 11.68 2.06 0.42
N LEU A 24 10.37 2.00 0.59
CA LEU A 24 9.78 1.52 1.83
C LEU A 24 10.30 0.08 1.94
N GLU A 25 11.47 -0.08 2.56
CA GLU A 25 12.01 -1.38 2.88
C GLU A 25 10.99 -1.97 3.84
N GLU A 26 10.35 -3.04 3.36
CA GLU A 26 9.39 -3.89 4.05
C GLU A 26 8.02 -3.26 4.30
N CYS A 27 7.24 -3.14 3.22
CA CYS A 27 5.83 -3.53 3.34
C CYS A 27 5.87 -5.03 3.68
N ASP A 28 5.84 -5.36 4.97
CA ASP A 28 5.76 -6.75 5.40
C ASP A 28 4.45 -7.32 4.85
N ASP A 29 4.58 -8.21 3.85
CA ASP A 29 3.47 -8.82 3.13
C ASP A 29 2.47 -9.50 4.07
N ARG A 30 2.86 -9.78 5.32
CA ARG A 30 1.95 -10.27 6.35
C ARG A 30 0.87 -9.27 6.73
N PHE A 31 1.09 -7.95 6.66
CA PHE A 31 0.04 -6.95 6.90
C PHE A 31 -0.61 -6.49 5.60
N SER A 32 -0.98 -7.46 4.76
CA SER A 32 -1.70 -7.18 3.54
C SER A 32 -3.09 -6.57 3.83
N PRO A 33 -3.68 -5.83 2.88
CA PRO A 33 -5.03 -5.31 3.01
C PRO A 33 -6.08 -6.39 3.34
N GLU A 34 -5.89 -7.61 2.83
CA GLU A 34 -6.75 -8.76 3.11
C GLU A 34 -6.70 -9.17 4.57
N LEU A 35 -5.51 -9.23 5.19
CA LEU A 35 -5.40 -9.50 6.63
C LEU A 35 -6.11 -8.41 7.44
N ILE A 36 -5.92 -7.14 7.07
CA ILE A 36 -6.53 -6.01 7.77
C ILE A 36 -8.07 -6.11 7.70
N ALA A 37 -8.61 -6.51 6.54
CA ALA A 37 -10.05 -6.73 6.36
C ALA A 37 -10.58 -7.90 7.22
N ASP A 38 -9.86 -9.02 7.25
CA ASP A 38 -10.23 -10.19 8.06
C ASP A 38 -10.21 -9.88 9.55
N VAL A 39 -9.17 -9.19 10.03
CA VAL A 39 -9.06 -8.74 11.43
C VAL A 39 -10.18 -7.75 11.75
N GLY A 40 -10.48 -6.80 10.84
CA GLY A 40 -11.61 -5.88 10.99
C GLY A 40 -12.95 -6.60 11.14
N TRP A 41 -13.17 -7.69 10.39
CA TRP A 41 -14.37 -8.52 10.53
C TRP A 41 -14.43 -9.23 11.90
N VAL A 42 -13.31 -9.77 12.38
CA VAL A 42 -13.23 -10.42 13.70
C VAL A 42 -13.52 -9.41 14.81
N ILE A 43 -12.89 -8.23 14.77
CA ILE A 43 -13.12 -7.13 15.72
C ILE A 43 -14.62 -6.80 15.80
N ARG A 44 -15.26 -6.58 14.64
CA ARG A 44 -16.70 -6.33 14.57
C ARG A 44 -17.54 -7.47 15.16
N ARG A 45 -17.19 -8.73 14.86
CA ARG A 45 -17.90 -9.91 15.37
C ARG A 45 -17.89 -9.99 16.90
N HIS A 46 -16.84 -9.47 17.53
CA HIS A 46 -16.72 -9.41 19.00
C HIS A 46 -17.37 -8.17 19.63
N GLY A 47 -18.09 -7.35 18.85
CA GLY A 47 -18.83 -6.20 19.35
C GLY A 47 -18.02 -4.90 19.43
N PHE A 48 -16.81 -4.88 18.88
CA PHE A 48 -16.04 -3.65 18.73
C PHE A 48 -16.51 -2.83 17.52
N PRO A 49 -16.14 -1.54 17.44
CA PRO A 49 -16.46 -0.68 16.31
C PRO A 49 -16.00 -1.27 14.97
N VAL A 50 -16.74 -0.94 13.91
CA VAL A 50 -16.42 -1.35 12.54
C VAL A 50 -15.21 -0.57 12.05
N VAL A 51 -14.32 -1.25 11.32
CA VAL A 51 -13.20 -0.66 10.59
C VAL A 51 -13.62 -0.57 9.12
N ASP A 52 -14.13 0.57 8.67
CA ASP A 52 -14.72 0.73 7.33
C ASP A 52 -14.00 1.75 6.45
N ASP A 53 -13.36 2.77 7.01
CA ASP A 53 -12.57 3.76 6.26
C ASP A 53 -11.08 3.38 6.16
N LEU A 54 -10.43 3.94 5.13
CA LEU A 54 -9.00 3.77 4.87
C LEU A 54 -8.12 4.21 6.04
N ARG A 55 -8.58 5.23 6.80
CA ARG A 55 -7.88 5.72 7.99
C ARG A 55 -7.88 4.68 9.10
N ASP A 56 -9.02 4.04 9.35
CA ASP A 56 -9.14 3.01 10.38
C ASP A 56 -8.36 1.76 9.99
N GLN A 57 -8.41 1.38 8.72
CA GLN A 57 -7.60 0.28 8.17
C GLN A 57 -6.10 0.55 8.33
N SER A 58 -5.65 1.78 8.04
CA SER A 58 -4.26 2.19 8.22
C SER A 58 -3.83 2.18 9.69
N ALA A 59 -4.69 2.68 10.58
CA ALA A 59 -4.44 2.66 12.02
C ALA A 59 -4.35 1.23 12.55
N LEU A 60 -5.27 0.35 12.12
CA LEU A 60 -5.26 -1.07 12.47
C LEU A 60 -3.96 -1.74 11.99
N GLY A 61 -3.55 -1.52 10.75
CA GLY A 61 -2.29 -2.03 10.21
C GLY A 61 -1.07 -1.57 11.03
N MET A 62 -1.00 -0.28 11.38
CA MET A 62 0.07 0.25 12.22
C MET A 62 0.09 -0.39 13.62
N HIS A 63 -1.07 -0.58 14.24
CA HIS A 63 -1.18 -1.20 15.56
C HIS A 63 -0.82 -2.68 15.54
N LEU A 64 -1.21 -3.41 14.49
CA LEU A 64 -0.80 -4.79 14.28
C LEU A 64 0.71 -4.89 14.09
N TYR A 65 1.30 -4.04 13.25
CA TYR A 65 2.74 -3.97 13.06
C TYR A 65 3.47 -3.74 14.39
N ARG A 66 3.03 -2.75 15.18
CA ARG A 66 3.59 -2.50 16.52
C ARG A 66 3.37 -3.64 17.49
N PHE A 67 2.27 -4.38 17.41
CA PHE A 67 2.04 -5.54 18.27
C PHE A 67 3.03 -6.67 17.98
N PHE A 68 3.34 -6.90 16.70
CA PHE A 68 4.26 -7.97 16.29
C PHE A 68 5.74 -7.60 16.42
N TYR A 69 6.09 -6.34 16.23
CA TYR A 69 7.47 -5.87 16.13
C TYR A 69 7.88 -4.81 17.14
N GLY A 70 6.92 -4.16 17.79
CA GLY A 70 7.19 -3.24 18.87
C GLY A 70 7.65 -4.04 20.09
N GLU A 71 8.91 -3.85 20.47
CA GLU A 71 9.51 -4.38 21.69
C GLU A 71 8.59 -4.19 22.90
N ARG A 72 8.42 -5.26 23.69
CA ARG A 72 7.79 -5.24 25.02
C ARG A 72 8.71 -4.61 26.05
#